data_AF-A0A356HBR2-F1
#
_entry.id   AF-A0A356HBR2-F1
#
_cell.length_a   1.000
_cell.length_b   1.000
_cell.length_c   1.000
_cell.angle_alpha   90.00
_cell.angle_beta   90.00
_cell.angle_gamma   90.00
#
_symmetry.space_group_name_H-M   'P 1'
#
loop_
_entity.id
_entity.type
_entity.pdbx_description
1 polymer ?
#
loop_
_entity_poly.entity_id
_entity_poly.type
_entity_poly.pdbx_seq_one_letter_code
_entity_poly.pdbx_strand_id
1 'polypeptide(L)'
;MGCSMERDACDDSKSSPLPPPSSSIAMDTSNLLQIIDDHRGHPVFVVIPYASYAVQLGVDRNLVPDVVSRRVLANDITPVRAWREHLGHTQKVVAERLGVSQQAYAQLENSEALRRSSIEKLATALGIAPEQIGSLVRLGD
;
A
#
# COMPACT_ATOMS: atom_id res chain seq x y z
N MET A 1 -52.50 -66.92 -20.69
CA MET A 1 -51.99 -66.32 -19.44
C MET A 1 -50.76 -65.50 -19.77
N GLY A 2 -50.93 -64.18 -19.91
CA GLY A 2 -49.82 -63.24 -19.92
C GLY A 2 -49.50 -62.81 -18.50
N CYS A 3 -48.22 -62.71 -18.18
CA CYS A 3 -47.72 -61.95 -17.03
C CYS A 3 -46.45 -61.22 -17.47
N SER A 4 -46.67 -59.92 -17.72
CA SER A 4 -45.84 -58.75 -17.48
C SER A 4 -44.32 -58.80 -17.76
N MET A 5 -43.97 -58.10 -18.85
CA MET A 5 -42.86 -57.14 -18.81
C MET A 5 -43.07 -56.14 -17.68
N GLU A 6 -42.04 -55.84 -16.89
CA GLU A 6 -41.60 -54.46 -16.63
C GLU A 6 -40.23 -54.50 -15.93
N ARG A 7 -39.28 -53.77 -16.51
CA ARG A 7 -37.95 -53.51 -15.95
C ARG A 7 -38.09 -52.24 -15.14
N ASP A 8 -38.22 -52.37 -13.83
CA ASP A 8 -38.30 -51.22 -12.94
C ASP A 8 -36.91 -50.74 -12.53
N ALA A 9 -36.67 -49.49 -12.91
CA ALA A 9 -36.09 -48.42 -12.10
C ALA A 9 -34.67 -48.58 -11.56
N CYS A 10 -33.76 -47.89 -12.25
CA CYS A 10 -32.63 -47.12 -11.75
C CYS A 10 -32.58 -46.92 -10.21
N ASP A 11 -31.53 -47.45 -9.58
CA ASP A 11 -31.01 -46.92 -8.32
C ASP A 11 -30.12 -45.70 -8.63
N ASP A 12 -30.80 -44.57 -8.87
CA ASP A 12 -30.19 -43.26 -9.01
C ASP A 12 -29.99 -42.71 -7.59
N SER A 13 -28.90 -43.14 -6.95
CA SER A 13 -28.39 -42.52 -5.72
C SER A 13 -27.99 -41.08 -6.04
N LYS A 14 -29.01 -40.22 -6.00
CA LYS A 14 -29.00 -38.78 -6.22
C LYS A 14 -28.11 -38.14 -5.16
N SER A 15 -26.85 -37.92 -5.49
CA SER A 15 -26.00 -36.96 -4.79
C SER A 15 -26.59 -35.57 -5.00
N SER A 16 -27.50 -35.17 -4.10
CA SER A 16 -28.05 -33.81 -4.07
C SER A 16 -26.90 -32.81 -4.04
N PRO A 17 -26.82 -31.87 -4.99
CA PRO A 17 -25.84 -30.78 -4.90
C PRO A 17 -26.17 -29.96 -3.67
N LEU A 18 -25.17 -29.71 -2.83
CA LEU A 18 -25.24 -28.68 -1.80
C LEU A 18 -25.74 -27.37 -2.45
N PRO A 19 -26.66 -26.63 -1.82
CA PRO A 19 -27.03 -25.32 -2.34
C PRO A 19 -25.76 -24.47 -2.45
N PRO A 20 -25.54 -23.75 -3.57
CA PRO A 20 -24.48 -22.77 -3.61
C PRO A 20 -24.70 -21.79 -2.46
N PRO A 21 -23.64 -21.20 -1.86
CA PRO A 21 -23.83 -20.17 -0.85
C PRO A 21 -24.65 -19.02 -1.45
N SER A 22 -25.95 -18.99 -1.12
CA SER A 22 -26.86 -17.90 -1.45
C SER A 22 -26.43 -16.69 -0.64
N SER A 23 -25.61 -15.86 -1.25
CA SER A 23 -25.53 -14.42 -0.99
C SER A 23 -25.01 -13.79 -2.27
N SER A 24 -25.95 -13.45 -3.15
CA SER A 24 -25.73 -12.62 -4.32
C SER A 24 -25.20 -11.27 -3.85
N ILE A 25 -23.88 -11.11 -3.75
CA ILE A 25 -23.26 -9.78 -3.72
C ILE A 25 -23.19 -9.33 -5.17
N ALA A 26 -24.28 -8.76 -5.67
CA ALA A 26 -24.18 -7.85 -6.79
C ALA A 26 -23.40 -6.64 -6.26
N MET A 27 -22.12 -6.52 -6.64
CA MET A 27 -21.33 -5.32 -6.38
C MET A 27 -21.88 -4.19 -7.26
N ASP A 28 -22.88 -3.49 -6.74
CA ASP A 28 -23.22 -2.16 -7.23
C ASP A 28 -22.11 -1.20 -6.76
N THR A 29 -21.26 -0.80 -7.70
CA THR A 29 -20.09 0.07 -7.47
C THR A 29 -20.45 1.52 -7.14
N SER A 30 -21.72 1.85 -6.94
CA SER A 30 -22.17 3.24 -6.84
C SER A 30 -22.31 3.81 -5.43
N ASN A 31 -22.10 3.07 -4.33
CA ASN A 31 -21.95 3.70 -2.99
C ASN A 31 -21.30 2.75 -1.95
N LEU A 32 -19.99 2.84 -1.76
CA LEU A 32 -19.18 1.69 -1.33
C LEU A 32 -18.62 1.78 0.11
N LEU A 33 -19.39 2.31 1.06
CA LEU A 33 -19.05 2.24 2.48
C LEU A 33 -20.23 1.62 3.24
N GLN A 34 -19.98 0.48 3.88
CA GLN A 34 -20.94 -0.11 4.80
C GLN A 34 -20.63 0.38 6.20
N ILE A 35 -21.61 1.02 6.83
CA ILE A 35 -21.54 1.47 8.23
C ILE A 35 -22.26 0.42 9.07
N ILE A 36 -21.61 -0.02 10.15
CA ILE A 36 -22.20 -0.93 11.14
C ILE A 36 -22.55 -0.09 12.36
N ASP A 37 -23.83 -0.01 12.66
CA ASP A 37 -24.35 0.71 13.81
C ASP A 37 -24.47 -0.20 15.04
N ASP A 38 -24.48 0.41 16.22
CA ASP A 38 -24.83 -0.26 17.47
C ASP A 38 -26.36 -0.47 17.60
N HIS A 39 -26.78 -1.07 18.71
CA HIS A 39 -28.19 -1.32 19.03
C HIS A 39 -29.03 -0.04 19.22
N ARG A 40 -28.41 1.14 19.25
CA ARG A 40 -29.06 2.46 19.34
C ARG A 40 -29.04 3.22 18.01
N GLY A 41 -28.44 2.65 16.96
CA GLY A 41 -28.32 3.28 15.64
C GLY A 41 -27.13 4.24 15.53
N HIS A 42 -26.12 4.13 16.39
CA HIS A 42 -24.89 4.92 16.29
C HIS A 42 -23.80 4.17 15.54
N PRO A 43 -23.13 4.80 14.57
CA PRO A 43 -22.08 4.16 13.80
C PRO A 43 -20.88 3.81 14.68
N VAL A 44 -20.50 2.53 14.70
CA VAL A 44 -19.38 2.01 15.49
C VAL A 44 -18.27 1.41 14.63
N PHE A 45 -18.59 0.92 13.43
CA PHE A 45 -17.58 0.46 12.48
C PHE A 45 -17.91 0.91 11.05
N VAL A 46 -16.88 1.01 10.22
CA VAL A 46 -17.01 1.21 8.78
C VAL A 46 -16.23 0.12 8.07
N VAL A 47 -16.89 -0.57 7.14
CA VAL A 47 -16.27 -1.57 6.27
C VAL A 47 -15.93 -0.91 4.95
N ILE A 48 -14.64 -0.93 4.63
CA ILE A 48 -14.11 -0.44 3.37
C ILE A 48 -13.72 -1.67 2.55
N PRO A 49 -14.37 -1.93 1.40
CA PRO A 49 -13.98 -3.00 0.52
C PRO A 49 -12.50 -2.88 0.12
N TYR A 50 -11.80 -4.03 0.11
CA TYR A 50 -10.34 -4.03 -0.02
C TYR A 50 -9.84 -3.34 -1.29
N ALA A 51 -10.53 -3.51 -2.42
CA ALA A 51 -10.15 -2.83 -3.66
C ALA A 51 -10.19 -1.30 -3.51
N SER A 52 -11.20 -0.75 -2.83
CA SER A 52 -11.31 0.68 -2.55
C SER A 52 -10.26 1.16 -1.57
N TYR A 53 -10.00 0.38 -0.51
CA TYR A 53 -8.91 0.63 0.42
C TYR A 53 -7.54 0.62 -0.27
N ALA A 54 -7.29 -0.36 -1.14
CA ALA A 54 -6.03 -0.51 -1.87
C ALA A 54 -5.82 0.62 -2.90
N VAL A 55 -6.86 1.07 -3.60
CA VAL A 55 -6.81 2.25 -4.47
C VAL A 55 -6.55 3.52 -3.64
N GLN A 56 -7.20 3.64 -2.48
CA GLN A 56 -7.03 4.79 -1.59
C GLN A 56 -5.61 4.86 -0.99
N LEU A 57 -5.04 3.72 -0.60
CA LEU A 57 -3.64 3.61 -0.17
C LEU A 57 -2.65 3.75 -1.32
N GLY A 58 -3.09 3.52 -2.55
CA GLY A 58 -2.27 3.65 -3.72
C GLY A 58 -1.11 2.67 -3.67
N VAL A 59 -1.31 1.52 -4.31
CA VAL A 59 -0.18 0.75 -4.85
C VAL A 59 0.75 1.64 -5.72
N ASP A 60 0.29 2.85 -6.12
CA ASP A 60 1.04 3.92 -6.79
C ASP A 60 1.34 5.19 -5.95
N ARG A 61 0.94 5.27 -4.67
CA ARG A 61 1.38 6.40 -3.84
C ARG A 61 2.82 6.13 -3.48
N ASN A 62 3.70 7.09 -3.74
CA ASN A 62 5.09 7.06 -3.31
C ASN A 62 5.15 7.13 -1.76
N LEU A 63 4.77 6.04 -1.10
CA LEU A 63 4.58 5.96 0.34
C LEU A 63 5.94 5.94 1.04
N VAL A 64 6.03 6.66 2.16
CA VAL A 64 7.22 6.64 3.01
C VAL A 64 7.09 5.49 4.01
N PRO A 65 8.05 4.56 4.08
CA PRO A 65 8.07 3.52 5.10
C PRO A 65 8.07 4.11 6.52
N ASP A 66 7.33 3.48 7.46
CA ASP A 66 7.25 3.92 8.87
C ASP A 66 8.63 4.10 9.52
N VAL A 67 9.59 3.23 9.18
CA VAL A 67 10.96 3.34 9.71
C VAL A 67 11.67 4.62 9.25
N VAL A 68 11.41 5.08 8.02
CA VAL A 68 12.00 6.31 7.49
C VAL A 68 11.33 7.52 8.13
N SER A 69 10.00 7.56 8.17
CA SER A 69 9.27 8.68 8.78
C SER A 69 9.60 8.84 10.26
N ARG A 70 9.66 7.73 11.02
CA ARG A 70 10.03 7.75 12.44
C ARG A 70 11.44 8.29 12.66
N ARG A 71 12.41 7.92 11.82
CA ARG A 71 13.78 8.43 11.94
C ARG A 71 13.86 9.92 11.72
N VAL A 72 13.11 10.45 10.76
CA VAL A 72 13.06 11.89 10.51
C VAL A 72 12.37 12.61 11.67
N LEU A 73 11.17 12.18 12.06
CA LEU A 73 10.34 12.88 13.03
C LEU A 73 10.82 12.74 14.48
N ALA A 74 11.37 11.58 14.86
CA ALA A 74 11.72 11.30 16.25
C ALA A 74 13.22 11.48 16.56
N ASN A 75 14.09 11.30 15.57
CA ASN A 75 15.54 11.33 15.78
C ASN A 75 16.22 12.52 15.11
N ASP A 76 15.45 13.46 14.54
CA ASP A 76 15.96 14.66 13.87
C ASP A 76 17.00 14.35 12.77
N ILE A 77 16.80 13.22 12.08
CA ILE A 77 17.67 12.79 10.99
C ILE A 77 17.14 13.38 9.68
N THR A 78 18.02 13.93 8.85
CA THR A 78 17.58 14.49 7.57
C THR A 78 16.89 13.41 6.71
N PRO A 79 15.83 13.76 5.95
CA PRO A 79 15.10 12.79 5.12
C PRO A 79 16.01 12.03 4.14
N VAL A 80 17.00 12.73 3.57
CA VAL A 80 17.98 12.13 2.65
C VAL A 80 18.81 11.07 3.35
N ARG A 81 19.30 11.36 4.55
CA ARG A 81 20.08 10.40 5.35
C ARG A 81 19.23 9.21 5.76
N ALA A 82 17.98 9.43 6.20
CA ALA A 82 17.07 8.37 6.60
C ALA A 82 16.80 7.39 5.43
N TRP A 83 16.56 7.91 4.23
CA TRP A 83 16.39 7.09 3.02
C TRP A 83 17.67 6.35 2.62
N ARG A 84 18.83 7.04 2.64
CA ARG A 84 20.12 6.42 2.32
C ARG A 84 20.39 5.22 3.22
N GLU A 85 20.21 5.39 4.53
CA GLU A 85 20.45 4.32 5.51
C GLU A 85 19.41 3.20 5.41
N HIS A 86 18.15 3.52 5.13
CA HIS A 86 17.10 2.53 4.91
C HIS A 86 17.40 1.63 3.70
N LEU A 87 17.95 2.21 2.64
CA LEU A 87 18.36 1.50 1.42
C LEU A 87 19.76 0.84 1.54
N GLY A 88 20.43 0.98 2.69
CA GLY A 88 21.75 0.39 2.93
C GLY A 88 22.88 1.04 2.11
N HIS A 89 22.70 2.26 1.63
CA HIS A 89 23.71 2.96 0.84
C HIS A 89 24.70 3.74 1.73
N THR A 90 25.96 3.78 1.31
CA THR A 90 26.97 4.66 1.92
C THR A 90 26.96 6.03 1.23
N GLN A 91 27.47 7.06 1.90
CA GLN A 91 27.59 8.41 1.31
C GLN A 91 28.39 8.38 0.01
N LYS A 92 29.47 7.57 -0.04
CA LYS A 92 30.30 7.40 -1.23
C LYS A 92 29.50 6.85 -2.42
N VAL A 93 28.69 5.80 -2.20
CA VAL A 93 27.88 5.19 -3.27
C VAL A 93 26.88 6.18 -3.85
N VAL A 94 26.19 6.96 -3.00
CA VAL A 94 25.23 7.94 -3.50
C VAL A 94 25.92 9.11 -4.20
N ALA A 95 27.07 9.56 -3.69
CA ALA A 95 27.88 10.58 -4.33
C ALA A 95 28.35 10.17 -5.73
N GLU A 96 28.80 8.91 -5.89
CA GLU A 96 29.18 8.33 -7.18
C GLU A 96 28.00 8.30 -8.16
N ARG A 97 26.81 7.89 -7.71
CA ARG A 97 25.58 7.91 -8.53
C ARG A 97 25.16 9.31 -8.96
N LEU A 98 25.43 10.32 -8.13
CA LEU A 98 25.16 11.72 -8.43
C LEU A 98 26.26 12.38 -9.28
N GLY A 99 27.42 11.75 -9.45
CA GLY A 99 28.58 12.33 -10.11
C GLY A 99 29.21 13.50 -9.34
N VAL A 100 29.11 13.50 -8.00
CA VAL A 100 29.68 14.55 -7.13
C VAL A 100 30.72 13.97 -6.18
N SER A 101 31.53 14.83 -5.56
CA SER A 101 32.45 14.37 -4.51
C SER A 101 31.70 13.93 -3.26
N GLN A 102 32.27 13.00 -2.49
CA GLN A 102 31.68 12.55 -1.22
C GLN A 102 31.45 13.71 -0.24
N GLN A 103 32.35 14.70 -0.22
CA GLN A 103 32.20 15.90 0.62
C GLN A 103 31.02 16.77 0.16
N ALA A 104 30.85 16.97 -1.15
CA ALA A 104 29.72 17.71 -1.70
C ALA A 104 28.39 17.01 -1.36
N TYR A 105 28.35 15.68 -1.42
CA TYR A 105 27.18 14.92 -0.99
C TYR A 105 26.92 15.07 0.51
N ALA A 106 27.94 15.02 1.36
CA ALA A 106 27.77 15.19 2.81
C ALA A 106 27.19 16.57 3.17
N GLN A 107 27.61 17.63 2.47
CA GLN A 107 27.02 18.96 2.62
C GLN A 107 25.55 18.98 2.20
N LEU A 108 25.23 18.33 1.09
CA LEU A 108 23.87 18.21 0.57
C LEU A 108 22.96 17.41 1.54
N GLU A 109 23.46 16.31 2.11
CA GLU A 109 22.74 15.46 3.08
C GLU A 109 22.39 16.20 4.37
N ASN A 110 23.27 17.10 4.82
CA ASN A 110 23.09 17.87 6.05
C ASN A 110 22.33 19.19 5.85
N SER A 111 21.89 19.49 4.63
CA SER A 111 21.15 20.72 4.34
C SER A 111 19.69 20.58 4.79
N GLU A 112 19.24 21.50 5.65
CA GLU A 112 17.85 21.56 6.13
C GLU A 112 16.87 21.91 5.00
N ALA A 113 17.27 22.84 4.11
CA ALA A 113 16.42 23.30 3.01
C ALA A 113 17.01 22.89 1.64
N LEU A 114 16.51 21.80 1.07
CA LEU A 114 16.90 21.35 -0.27
C LEU A 114 16.02 21.97 -1.36
N ARG A 115 16.66 22.46 -2.42
CA ARG A 115 15.94 22.91 -3.63
C ARG A 115 15.28 21.72 -4.32
N ARG A 116 14.13 21.97 -4.97
CA ARG A 116 13.39 20.94 -5.73
C ARG A 116 14.27 20.17 -6.73
N SER A 117 15.12 20.86 -7.47
CA SER A 117 16.05 20.22 -8.42
C SER A 117 17.09 19.32 -7.76
N SER A 118 17.46 19.59 -6.51
CA SER A 118 18.38 18.73 -5.75
C SER A 118 17.65 17.49 -5.21
N ILE A 119 16.40 17.67 -4.76
CA ILE A 119 15.53 16.57 -4.35
C ILE A 119 15.31 15.59 -5.50
N GLU A 120 15.01 16.07 -6.70
CA GLU A 120 14.81 15.24 -7.90
C GLU A 120 16.06 14.42 -8.24
N LYS A 121 17.25 15.04 -8.22
CA LYS A 121 18.51 14.33 -8.45
C LYS A 121 18.79 13.27 -7.38
N LEU A 122 18.55 13.60 -6.12
CA LEU A 122 18.71 12.69 -5.00
C LEU A 122 17.76 11.49 -5.07
N ALA A 123 16.49 11.75 -5.37
CA ALA A 123 15.47 10.74 -5.52
C ALA A 123 15.85 9.74 -6.63
N THR A 124 16.28 10.25 -7.79
CA THR A 124 16.79 9.43 -8.88
C THR A 124 18.01 8.58 -8.46
N ALA A 125 18.97 9.15 -7.73
CA ALA A 125 20.16 8.42 -7.27
C ALA A 125 19.83 7.31 -6.24
N LEU A 126 18.77 7.52 -5.44
CA LEU A 126 18.27 6.57 -4.45
C LEU A 126 17.24 5.58 -5.02
N GLY A 127 16.71 5.82 -6.23
CA GLY A 127 15.68 4.98 -6.85
C GLY A 127 14.31 5.13 -6.20
N ILE A 128 14.00 6.31 -5.67
CA ILE A 128 12.72 6.64 -5.02
C ILE A 128 12.09 7.84 -5.71
N ALA A 129 10.83 8.14 -5.39
CA ALA A 129 10.17 9.32 -5.95
C ALA A 129 10.56 10.60 -5.17
N PRO A 130 10.62 11.76 -5.84
CA PRO A 130 10.98 13.02 -5.19
C PRO A 130 10.00 13.42 -4.08
N GLU A 131 8.73 13.02 -4.17
CA GLU A 131 7.71 13.26 -3.15
C GLU A 131 8.05 12.56 -1.83
N GLN A 132 8.75 11.42 -1.84
CA GLN A 132 9.13 10.67 -0.64
C GLN A 132 10.21 11.37 0.19
N ILE A 133 11.01 12.25 -0.44
CA ILE A 133 11.96 13.11 0.26
C ILE A 133 11.27 14.43 0.61
N GLY A 134 10.62 15.07 -0.37
CA GLY A 134 10.05 16.41 -0.23
C GLY A 134 8.83 16.50 0.69
N SER A 135 8.12 15.40 0.95
CA SER A 135 7.05 15.33 1.94
C SER A 135 7.58 15.39 3.37
N LEU A 136 8.72 14.75 3.65
CA LEU A 136 9.34 14.71 4.97
C LEU A 136 10.11 16.00 5.30
N VAL A 137 10.69 16.65 4.29
CA VAL A 137 11.37 17.96 4.48
C VAL A 137 10.40 19.04 4.97
N ARG A 138 9.10 18.93 4.68
CA ARG A 138 8.07 19.90 5.10
C ARG A 138 7.45 19.63 6.47
N LEU A 139 7.81 18.53 7.11
CA LEU A 139 7.19 18.07 8.38
C LEU A 139 8.11 18.27 9.59
N GLY A 140 9.31 18.83 9.38
CA GLY A 140 10.32 19.06 10.42
C GLY A 140 10.43 20.50 10.90
N ASP A 141 9.40 21.33 10.65
CA ASP A 141 9.32 22.73 11.11
C ASP A 141 8.68 22.86 12.50
#